data_AF-A0A376NYF4-F1
#
_entry.id   AF-A0A376NYF4-F1
#
_cell.length_a   1.000
_cell.length_b   1.000
_cell.length_c   1.000
_cell.angle_alpha   90.00
_cell.angle_beta   90.00
_cell.angle_gamma   90.00
#
_symmetry.space_group_name_H-M   'P 1'
#
loop_
_entity.id
_entity.type
_entity.pdbx_description
1 polymer ?
#
loop_
_entity_poly.entity_id
_entity_poly.type
_entity_poly.pdbx_seq_one_letter_code
_entity_poly.pdbx_strand_id
1 'polypeptide(L)'
;MDDHEKVIGLIQKMKRIYDSLPSGKITKETDRKIHKHFIDIALYANNKCDDRITRRVYLSKEKEVSIKVVYFINNVAVHNNTIEIPQTVNGGYDFSHLSLKGIVIKDEDLSNSNFAGCRLQNAIFQDCNMYKTNFYYAIMEKILFDNCILDDSNFAQIKMADGTLNACSAMHVQFYNAAMNRANIKNTFLDYSNFYMAYMAEVNLYKVIAPYVNLFKADLSFSKLDLINFEHADLSRVNLNKAILQNINLIDSKLFCTWLTNTFLEMVICTDSNMANVNFNNANLSNCHFNCSILTKACMFNTRLYRVNFDEASVQGMGISILRGEENIPIDSDTLVTLQKFFEEDCTSHTGMSQTEDNINAVAMKITADIMQHAD
;
A
#
# COMPACT_ATOMS: atom_id res chain seq x y z
N MET A 1 25.08 -24.41 -22.85
CA MET A 1 24.00 -25.40 -22.72
C MET A 1 24.20 -26.13 -21.42
N ASP A 2 23.33 -25.83 -20.47
CA ASP A 2 23.19 -26.57 -19.22
C ASP A 2 23.07 -28.07 -19.52
N ASP A 3 23.57 -28.94 -18.63
CA ASP A 3 23.51 -30.40 -18.85
C ASP A 3 22.06 -30.88 -19.08
N HIS A 4 21.09 -30.13 -18.55
CA HIS A 4 19.67 -30.34 -18.76
C HIS A 4 19.17 -30.09 -20.19
N GLU A 5 19.70 -29.07 -20.89
CA GLU A 5 19.32 -28.81 -22.30
C GLU A 5 19.91 -29.85 -23.25
N LYS A 6 21.11 -30.33 -22.94
CA LYS A 6 21.70 -31.46 -23.67
C LYS A 6 20.83 -32.70 -23.52
N VAL A 7 20.34 -33.00 -22.31
CA VAL A 7 19.47 -34.17 -22.09
C VAL A 7 18.12 -33.99 -22.79
N ILE A 8 17.46 -32.83 -22.69
CA ILE A 8 16.20 -32.58 -23.41
C ILE A 8 16.41 -32.73 -24.93
N GLY A 9 17.48 -32.16 -25.48
CA GLY A 9 17.83 -32.32 -26.89
C GLY A 9 18.09 -33.78 -27.29
N LEU A 10 18.71 -34.56 -26.41
CA LEU A 10 18.99 -35.98 -26.63
C LEU A 10 17.70 -36.83 -26.61
N ILE A 11 16.80 -36.59 -25.66
CA ILE A 11 15.48 -37.23 -25.60
C ILE A 11 14.65 -36.86 -26.84
N GLN A 12 14.63 -35.59 -27.25
CA GLN A 12 13.93 -35.15 -28.47
C GLN A 12 14.51 -35.82 -29.74
N LYS A 13 15.83 -35.92 -29.83
CA LYS A 13 16.51 -36.58 -30.96
C LYS A 13 16.18 -38.07 -31.00
N MET A 14 16.23 -38.76 -29.87
CA MET A 14 15.84 -40.17 -29.77
C MET A 14 14.38 -40.38 -30.14
N LYS A 15 13.47 -39.49 -29.71
CA LYS A 15 12.05 -39.55 -30.06
C LYS A 15 11.84 -39.42 -31.57
N ARG A 16 12.50 -38.45 -32.22
CA ARG A 16 12.42 -38.31 -33.69
C ARG A 16 12.88 -39.58 -34.43
N ILE A 17 13.94 -40.22 -33.93
CA ILE A 17 14.43 -41.49 -34.50
C ILE A 17 13.38 -42.58 -34.31
N TYR A 18 12.82 -42.71 -33.10
CA TYR A 18 11.78 -43.70 -32.80
C TYR A 18 10.52 -43.50 -33.65
N ASP A 19 10.01 -42.26 -33.75
CA ASP A 19 8.82 -41.92 -34.53
C ASP A 19 9.05 -42.13 -36.06
N SER A 20 10.31 -42.11 -36.51
CA SER A 20 10.69 -42.39 -37.91
C SER A 20 10.79 -43.88 -38.27
N LEU A 21 10.67 -44.79 -37.29
CA LEU A 21 10.77 -46.22 -37.54
C LEU A 21 9.50 -46.74 -38.25
N PRO A 22 9.63 -47.62 -39.27
CA PRO A 22 8.48 -48.17 -39.98
C PRO A 22 7.54 -48.94 -39.05
N SER A 23 6.24 -48.68 -39.17
CA SER A 23 5.20 -49.39 -38.43
C SER A 23 5.29 -50.91 -38.69
N GLY A 24 5.35 -51.70 -37.61
CA GLY A 24 5.44 -53.16 -37.68
C GLY A 24 6.83 -53.78 -37.55
N LYS A 25 7.92 -52.99 -37.50
CA LYS A 25 9.29 -53.53 -37.30
C LYS A 25 9.78 -53.57 -35.85
N ILE A 26 9.06 -52.95 -34.92
CA ILE A 26 9.44 -52.92 -33.51
C ILE A 26 8.63 -53.97 -32.79
N THR A 27 9.31 -54.99 -32.25
CA THR A 27 8.66 -55.96 -31.38
C THR A 27 8.23 -55.28 -30.08
N LYS A 28 7.18 -55.78 -29.42
CA LYS A 28 6.76 -55.29 -28.09
C LYS A 28 7.91 -55.26 -27.07
N GLU A 29 8.89 -56.15 -27.22
CA GLU A 29 10.05 -56.20 -26.33
C GLU A 29 11.05 -55.07 -26.63
N THR A 30 11.35 -54.82 -27.90
CA THR A 30 12.20 -53.69 -28.31
C THR A 30 11.58 -52.36 -27.91
N ASP A 31 10.26 -52.23 -28.06
CA ASP A 31 9.49 -51.05 -27.65
C ASP A 31 9.63 -50.76 -26.14
N ARG A 32 9.46 -51.80 -25.30
CA ARG A 32 9.67 -51.71 -23.85
C ARG A 32 11.11 -51.32 -23.48
N LYS A 33 12.11 -51.85 -24.19
CA LYS A 33 13.53 -51.52 -23.95
C LYS A 33 13.83 -50.06 -24.28
N ILE A 34 13.31 -49.58 -25.41
CA ILE A 34 13.45 -48.17 -25.80
C ILE A 34 12.77 -47.26 -24.77
N HIS A 35 11.53 -47.58 -24.38
CA HIS A 35 10.80 -46.81 -23.37
C HIS A 35 11.51 -46.78 -22.01
N LYS A 36 12.08 -47.92 -21.57
CA LYS A 36 12.92 -47.98 -20.37
C LYS A 36 14.15 -47.08 -20.49
N HIS A 37 14.81 -47.04 -21.64
CA HIS A 37 15.97 -46.19 -21.86
C HIS A 37 15.63 -44.69 -21.78
N PHE A 38 14.47 -44.29 -22.30
CA PHE A 38 13.96 -42.93 -22.14
C PHE A 38 13.72 -42.57 -20.67
N ILE A 39 13.14 -43.49 -19.89
CA ILE A 39 12.92 -43.32 -18.44
C ILE A 39 14.25 -43.19 -17.70
N ASP A 40 15.22 -44.07 -17.98
CA ASP A 40 16.53 -44.06 -17.31
C ASP A 40 17.29 -42.75 -17.58
N ILE A 41 17.24 -42.23 -18.82
CA ILE A 41 17.85 -40.94 -19.19
C ILE A 41 17.15 -39.76 -18.48
N ALA A 42 15.82 -39.78 -18.41
CA ALA A 42 15.05 -38.76 -17.69
C ALA A 42 15.35 -38.78 -16.18
N LEU A 43 15.41 -39.98 -15.57
CA LEU A 43 15.77 -40.17 -14.16
C LEU A 43 17.20 -39.69 -13.87
N TYR A 44 18.16 -40.03 -14.74
CA TYR A 44 19.55 -39.59 -14.59
C TYR A 44 19.67 -38.05 -14.61
N ALA A 45 18.94 -37.38 -15.52
CA ALA A 45 18.91 -35.92 -15.55
C ALA A 45 18.26 -35.31 -14.31
N ASN A 46 17.11 -35.85 -13.88
CA ASN A 46 16.41 -35.38 -12.70
C ASN A 46 17.27 -35.55 -11.42
N ASN A 47 18.08 -36.61 -11.30
CA ASN A 47 18.98 -36.86 -10.16
C ASN A 47 20.21 -35.95 -10.11
N LYS A 48 20.54 -35.25 -11.19
CA LYS A 48 21.69 -34.33 -11.30
C LYS A 48 21.31 -32.87 -11.02
N CYS A 49 20.04 -32.61 -10.76
CA CYS A 49 19.45 -31.28 -10.67
C CYS A 49 19.48 -30.74 -9.22
N ASP A 50 19.87 -29.48 -9.02
CA ASP A 50 19.81 -28.76 -7.73
C ASP A 50 18.41 -28.18 -7.51
N ASP A 51 17.71 -28.58 -6.43
CA ASP A 51 16.29 -28.29 -6.14
C ASP A 51 15.87 -26.81 -6.18
N ARG A 52 16.82 -25.87 -6.26
CA ARG A 52 16.54 -24.43 -6.32
C ARG A 52 15.87 -23.97 -7.60
N ILE A 53 16.27 -24.44 -8.78
CA ILE A 53 15.57 -24.26 -10.07
C ILE A 53 15.86 -25.49 -10.94
N THR A 54 14.95 -26.46 -11.00
CA THR A 54 15.15 -27.70 -11.77
C THR A 54 14.15 -27.80 -12.91
N ARG A 55 14.62 -28.17 -14.10
CA ARG A 55 13.74 -28.74 -15.12
C ARG A 55 13.61 -30.21 -14.77
N ARG A 56 12.41 -30.78 -14.69
CA ARG A 56 12.25 -32.24 -14.61
C ARG A 56 11.55 -32.74 -15.86
N VAL A 57 12.09 -33.81 -16.44
CA VAL A 57 11.51 -34.46 -17.60
C VAL A 57 10.60 -35.59 -17.13
N TYR A 58 9.33 -35.51 -17.51
CA TYR A 58 8.36 -36.59 -17.29
C TYR A 58 7.99 -37.23 -18.62
N LEU A 59 7.79 -38.55 -18.57
CA LEU A 59 7.34 -39.36 -19.68
C LEU A 59 6.00 -40.00 -19.29
N SER A 60 4.99 -39.82 -20.13
CA SER A 60 3.70 -40.50 -20.00
C SER A 60 3.88 -42.02 -20.08
N LYS A 61 3.19 -42.78 -19.22
CA LYS A 61 3.13 -44.25 -19.27
C LYS A 61 2.25 -44.76 -20.41
N GLU A 62 1.43 -43.90 -21.01
CA GLU A 62 0.42 -44.29 -21.99
C GLU A 62 0.92 -44.09 -23.42
N LYS A 63 1.66 -45.07 -23.96
CA LYS A 63 2.00 -45.33 -25.39
C LYS A 63 2.56 -44.19 -26.27
N GLU A 64 2.42 -42.93 -25.89
CA GLU A 64 3.01 -41.76 -26.50
C GLU A 64 4.04 -41.20 -25.51
N VAL A 65 5.30 -41.21 -25.93
CA VAL A 65 6.39 -40.54 -25.23
C VAL A 65 6.15 -39.03 -25.34
N SER A 66 5.26 -38.48 -24.51
CA SER A 66 5.08 -37.04 -24.34
C SER A 66 6.10 -36.55 -23.32
N ILE A 67 7.01 -35.68 -23.75
CA ILE A 67 8.02 -35.06 -22.89
C ILE A 67 7.37 -33.85 -22.24
N LYS A 68 6.96 -33.93 -20.96
CA LYS A 68 6.57 -32.74 -20.18
C LYS A 68 7.82 -32.22 -19.46
N VAL A 69 8.19 -30.97 -19.73
CA VAL A 69 9.22 -30.27 -18.95
C VAL A 69 8.51 -29.44 -17.90
N VAL A 70 8.71 -29.77 -16.63
CA VAL A 70 8.18 -29.02 -15.48
C VAL A 70 9.33 -28.24 -14.88
N TYR A 71 9.13 -26.95 -14.61
CA TYR A 71 10.07 -26.17 -13.81
C TYR A 71 9.70 -26.36 -12.35
N PHE A 72 10.65 -26.75 -11.50
CA PHE A 72 10.48 -26.69 -10.06
C PHE A 72 11.31 -25.55 -9.53
N ILE A 73 10.72 -24.77 -8.64
CA ILE A 73 11.44 -23.79 -7.86
C ILE A 73 11.21 -24.11 -6.39
N ASN A 74 12.27 -24.52 -5.68
CA ASN A 74 12.21 -24.92 -4.27
C ASN A 74 11.07 -25.91 -3.97
N ASN A 75 10.88 -26.90 -4.85
CA ASN A 75 9.82 -27.94 -4.84
C ASN A 75 8.42 -27.53 -5.35
N VAL A 76 8.25 -26.31 -5.85
CA VAL A 76 6.96 -25.87 -6.42
C VAL A 76 7.01 -25.92 -7.95
N ALA A 77 6.05 -26.62 -8.56
CA ALA A 77 5.99 -26.76 -10.01
C ALA A 77 5.51 -25.45 -10.66
N VAL A 78 6.12 -25.03 -11.76
CA VAL A 78 5.79 -23.83 -12.52
C VAL A 78 5.51 -24.21 -13.97
N HIS A 79 4.33 -23.83 -14.45
CA HIS A 79 3.83 -24.13 -15.77
C HIS A 79 3.14 -22.92 -16.39
N ASN A 80 3.57 -22.46 -17.57
CA ASN A 80 2.86 -21.38 -18.30
C ASN A 80 2.53 -20.14 -17.46
N ASN A 81 3.45 -19.72 -16.60
CA ASN A 81 3.26 -18.63 -15.63
C ASN A 81 2.18 -18.90 -14.57
N THR A 82 1.83 -20.15 -14.28
CA THR A 82 1.11 -20.55 -13.09
C THR A 82 2.02 -21.38 -12.19
N ILE A 83 1.75 -21.35 -10.90
CA ILE A 83 2.39 -22.23 -9.93
C ILE A 83 1.40 -23.36 -9.63
N GLU A 84 1.82 -24.60 -9.85
CA GLU A 84 1.12 -25.79 -9.33
C GLU A 84 1.66 -26.06 -7.92
N ILE A 85 0.84 -25.76 -6.93
CA ILE A 85 1.17 -25.97 -5.53
C ILE A 85 0.85 -27.42 -5.14
N PRO A 86 1.80 -28.19 -4.58
CA PRO A 86 1.52 -29.55 -4.13
C PRO A 86 0.49 -29.55 -3.00
N GLN A 87 -0.67 -30.19 -3.23
CA GLN A 87 -1.78 -30.28 -2.25
C GLN A 87 -1.42 -30.98 -0.93
N THR A 88 -0.20 -31.50 -0.78
CA THR A 88 0.26 -32.20 0.42
C THR A 88 0.84 -31.27 1.48
N VAL A 89 0.98 -29.97 1.20
CA VAL A 89 1.51 -28.97 2.13
C VAL A 89 0.49 -27.83 2.21
N ASN A 90 0.14 -27.37 3.40
CA ASN A 90 -0.63 -26.14 3.58
C ASN A 90 0.36 -24.99 3.79
N GLY A 91 0.61 -24.20 2.74
CA GLY A 91 1.50 -23.04 2.82
C GLY A 91 2.99 -23.37 3.05
N GLY A 92 3.78 -22.36 3.45
CA GLY A 92 5.18 -22.50 3.84
C GLY A 92 6.17 -22.65 2.69
N TYR A 93 5.79 -22.28 1.47
CA TYR A 93 6.65 -22.39 0.29
C TYR A 93 7.76 -21.34 0.33
N ASP A 94 8.96 -21.71 -0.12
CA ASP A 94 10.06 -20.76 -0.26
C ASP A 94 10.17 -20.29 -1.71
N PHE A 95 9.75 -19.06 -1.96
CA PHE A 95 9.91 -18.37 -3.24
C PHE A 95 11.03 -17.31 -3.20
N SER A 96 11.81 -17.23 -2.13
CA SER A 96 12.73 -16.11 -1.92
C SER A 96 13.71 -15.91 -3.08
N HIS A 97 13.99 -14.65 -3.41
CA HIS A 97 14.92 -14.20 -4.44
C HIS A 97 14.58 -14.58 -5.89
N LEU A 98 13.42 -15.20 -6.12
CA LEU A 98 13.00 -15.58 -7.47
C LEU A 98 12.51 -14.41 -8.30
N SER A 99 12.59 -14.57 -9.62
CA SER A 99 11.93 -13.68 -10.58
C SER A 99 10.69 -14.35 -11.14
N LEU A 100 9.51 -13.89 -10.71
CA LEU A 100 8.20 -14.46 -11.01
C LEU A 100 7.38 -13.47 -11.85
N LYS A 101 7.82 -13.28 -13.10
CA LYS A 101 7.19 -12.33 -14.03
C LYS A 101 5.93 -12.91 -14.65
N GLY A 102 4.84 -12.14 -14.62
CA GLY A 102 3.57 -12.49 -15.26
C GLY A 102 2.85 -13.65 -14.59
N ILE A 103 3.26 -14.02 -13.37
CA ILE A 103 2.76 -15.20 -12.70
C ILE A 103 1.33 -14.98 -12.23
N VAL A 104 0.49 -16.00 -12.35
CA VAL A 104 -0.90 -15.98 -11.89
C VAL A 104 -1.10 -17.13 -10.93
N ILE A 105 -1.47 -16.80 -9.69
CA ILE A 105 -1.78 -17.77 -8.63
C ILE A 105 -3.19 -17.45 -8.14
N LYS A 106 -4.08 -18.45 -8.17
CA LYS A 106 -5.49 -18.29 -7.82
C LYS A 106 -5.97 -19.38 -6.91
N ASP A 107 -6.79 -19.03 -5.92
CA ASP A 107 -7.46 -19.99 -5.04
C ASP A 107 -6.50 -20.92 -4.27
N GLU A 108 -5.31 -20.41 -3.94
CA GLU A 108 -4.24 -21.20 -3.31
C GLU A 108 -3.96 -20.80 -1.85
N ASP A 109 -3.55 -21.78 -1.05
CA ASP A 109 -3.00 -21.55 0.29
C ASP A 109 -1.48 -21.32 0.23
N LEU A 110 -1.10 -20.05 0.31
CA LEU A 110 0.27 -19.56 0.39
C LEU A 110 0.65 -19.14 1.81
N SER A 111 -0.14 -19.47 2.84
CA SER A 111 0.14 -19.02 4.20
C SER A 111 1.56 -19.37 4.65
N ASN A 112 2.22 -18.51 5.43
CA ASN A 112 3.61 -18.69 5.89
C ASN A 112 4.67 -18.78 4.77
N SER A 113 4.32 -18.54 3.50
CA SER A 113 5.27 -18.63 2.39
C SER A 113 6.23 -17.44 2.37
N ASN A 114 7.45 -17.69 1.91
CA ASN A 114 8.54 -16.73 1.87
C ASN A 114 8.76 -16.18 0.45
N PHE A 115 8.44 -14.92 0.22
CA PHE A 115 8.67 -14.14 -1.00
C PHE A 115 9.78 -13.07 -0.81
N ALA A 116 10.64 -13.23 0.18
CA ALA A 116 11.66 -12.23 0.49
C ALA A 116 12.60 -12.00 -0.71
N GLY A 117 12.82 -10.74 -1.08
CA GLY A 117 13.71 -10.35 -2.18
C GLY A 117 13.27 -10.82 -3.57
N CYS A 118 12.04 -11.30 -3.74
CA CYS A 118 11.52 -11.66 -5.06
C CYS A 118 11.43 -10.46 -6.01
N ARG A 119 11.41 -10.75 -7.31
CA ARG A 119 11.00 -9.80 -8.37
C ARG A 119 9.67 -10.27 -8.96
N LEU A 120 8.61 -9.51 -8.72
CA LEU A 120 7.24 -9.82 -9.12
C LEU A 120 6.72 -8.74 -10.06
N GLN A 121 7.03 -8.88 -11.34
CA GLN A 121 6.56 -7.95 -12.37
C GLN A 121 5.29 -8.51 -13.03
N ASN A 122 4.20 -7.75 -13.04
CA ASN A 122 2.89 -8.18 -13.56
C ASN A 122 2.37 -9.48 -12.92
N ALA A 123 2.74 -9.75 -11.67
CA ALA A 123 2.25 -10.92 -10.93
C ALA A 123 0.82 -10.67 -10.44
N ILE A 124 0.00 -11.72 -10.40
CA ILE A 124 -1.39 -11.69 -9.96
C ILE A 124 -1.60 -12.79 -8.92
N PHE A 125 -2.05 -12.39 -7.74
CA PHE A 125 -2.56 -13.25 -6.68
C PHE A 125 -4.05 -12.95 -6.54
N GLN A 126 -4.89 -13.97 -6.70
CA GLN A 126 -6.35 -13.82 -6.66
C GLN A 126 -6.93 -14.86 -5.71
N ASP A 127 -7.79 -14.46 -4.78
CA ASP A 127 -8.50 -15.40 -3.89
C ASP A 127 -7.54 -16.29 -3.07
N CYS A 128 -6.31 -15.81 -2.81
CA CYS A 128 -5.27 -16.59 -2.12
C CYS A 128 -5.30 -16.36 -0.61
N ASN A 129 -5.08 -17.42 0.17
CA ASN A 129 -4.69 -17.29 1.57
C ASN A 129 -3.18 -17.01 1.64
N MET A 130 -2.80 -15.81 2.03
CA MET A 130 -1.40 -15.36 2.14
C MET A 130 -1.06 -14.94 3.57
N TYR A 131 -1.77 -15.50 4.56
CA TYR A 131 -1.57 -15.25 5.98
C TYR A 131 -0.10 -15.45 6.39
N LYS A 132 0.49 -14.49 7.11
CA LYS A 132 1.90 -14.55 7.56
C LYS A 132 2.93 -14.75 6.44
N THR A 133 2.66 -14.28 5.23
CA THR A 133 3.66 -14.33 4.16
C THR A 133 4.76 -13.30 4.39
N ASN A 134 5.95 -13.57 3.83
CA ASN A 134 7.11 -12.68 3.97
C ASN A 134 7.53 -12.11 2.61
N PHE A 135 7.27 -10.84 2.35
CA PHE A 135 7.70 -10.08 1.17
C PHE A 135 8.89 -9.16 1.44
N TYR A 136 9.61 -9.32 2.56
CA TYR A 136 10.71 -8.43 2.94
C TYR A 136 11.68 -8.16 1.78
N TYR A 137 11.96 -6.89 1.47
CA TYR A 137 12.79 -6.46 0.32
C TYR A 137 12.33 -6.89 -1.08
N ALA A 138 11.12 -7.41 -1.26
CA ALA A 138 10.62 -7.75 -2.58
C ALA A 138 10.49 -6.50 -3.47
N ILE A 139 10.74 -6.70 -4.77
CA ILE A 139 10.56 -5.70 -5.81
C ILE A 139 9.36 -6.13 -6.65
N MET A 140 8.34 -5.29 -6.67
CA MET A 140 7.06 -5.52 -7.30
C MET A 140 6.76 -4.36 -8.25
N GLU A 141 6.37 -4.69 -9.47
CA GLU A 141 5.93 -3.69 -10.46
C GLU A 141 4.63 -4.18 -11.07
N LYS A 142 3.56 -3.37 -10.96
CA LYS A 142 2.23 -3.73 -11.47
C LYS A 142 1.73 -5.08 -10.95
N ILE A 143 2.02 -5.37 -9.68
CA ILE A 143 1.48 -6.53 -8.98
C ILE A 143 0.00 -6.31 -8.65
N LEU A 144 -0.78 -7.38 -8.66
CA LEU A 144 -2.16 -7.39 -8.20
C LEU A 144 -2.33 -8.42 -7.08
N PHE A 145 -2.79 -7.96 -5.92
CA PHE A 145 -3.42 -8.79 -4.90
C PHE A 145 -4.91 -8.46 -4.92
N ASP A 146 -5.73 -9.44 -5.29
CA ASP A 146 -7.18 -9.29 -5.38
C ASP A 146 -7.85 -10.33 -4.49
N ASN A 147 -8.71 -9.87 -3.57
CA ASN A 147 -9.41 -10.72 -2.60
C ASN A 147 -8.48 -11.68 -1.83
N CYS A 148 -7.29 -11.21 -1.44
CA CYS A 148 -6.30 -12.01 -0.73
C CYS A 148 -6.37 -11.78 0.79
N ILE A 149 -6.02 -12.81 1.56
CA ILE A 149 -5.80 -12.71 3.02
C ILE A 149 -4.32 -12.49 3.26
N LEU A 150 -3.91 -11.27 3.58
CA LEU A 150 -2.53 -10.84 3.81
C LEU A 150 -2.23 -10.61 5.31
N ASP A 151 -3.15 -10.95 6.21
CA ASP A 151 -3.01 -10.66 7.63
C ASP A 151 -1.68 -11.18 8.21
N ASP A 152 -1.10 -10.42 9.14
CA ASP A 152 0.19 -10.68 9.79
C ASP A 152 1.40 -10.80 8.82
N SER A 153 1.26 -10.38 7.56
CA SER A 153 2.34 -10.49 6.57
C SER A 153 3.39 -9.38 6.71
N ASN A 154 4.60 -9.66 6.23
CA ASN A 154 5.73 -8.73 6.26
C ASN A 154 6.02 -8.16 4.87
N PHE A 155 5.69 -6.89 4.65
CA PHE A 155 5.99 -6.11 3.44
C PHE A 155 7.02 -5.00 3.71
N ALA A 156 7.85 -5.16 4.73
CA ALA A 156 8.80 -4.11 5.08
C ALA A 156 9.89 -3.94 4.01
N GLN A 157 10.24 -2.67 3.76
CA GLN A 157 11.28 -2.28 2.80
C GLN A 157 11.07 -2.78 1.36
N ILE A 158 9.83 -3.10 0.98
CA ILE A 158 9.49 -3.42 -0.41
C ILE A 158 9.67 -2.22 -1.33
N LYS A 159 9.76 -2.50 -2.63
CA LYS A 159 9.51 -1.51 -3.68
C LYS A 159 8.32 -2.00 -4.49
N MET A 160 7.19 -1.31 -4.43
CA MET A 160 5.96 -1.65 -5.14
C MET A 160 5.52 -0.46 -6.00
N ALA A 161 6.01 -0.41 -7.24
CA ALA A 161 5.58 0.62 -8.18
C ALA A 161 4.29 0.20 -8.87
N ASP A 162 3.28 1.07 -8.82
CA ASP A 162 2.00 0.89 -9.53
C ASP A 162 1.29 -0.44 -9.18
N GLY A 163 1.50 -0.95 -7.96
CA GLY A 163 0.87 -2.18 -7.45
C GLY A 163 -0.54 -1.94 -6.92
N THR A 164 -1.37 -2.98 -6.92
CA THR A 164 -2.76 -2.93 -6.46
C THR A 164 -3.03 -3.94 -5.36
N LEU A 165 -3.65 -3.48 -4.28
CA LEU A 165 -4.31 -4.31 -3.26
C LEU A 165 -5.80 -3.98 -3.34
N ASN A 166 -6.61 -4.93 -3.80
CA ASN A 166 -8.06 -4.75 -3.93
C ASN A 166 -8.79 -5.79 -3.10
N ALA A 167 -9.77 -5.35 -2.32
CA ALA A 167 -10.62 -6.23 -1.52
C ALA A 167 -9.84 -7.18 -0.59
N CYS A 168 -8.65 -6.79 -0.13
CA CYS A 168 -7.80 -7.65 0.70
C CYS A 168 -8.14 -7.49 2.20
N SER A 169 -7.95 -8.56 2.96
CA SER A 169 -7.70 -8.45 4.40
C SER A 169 -6.21 -8.27 4.59
N ALA A 170 -5.76 -7.17 5.18
CA ALA A 170 -4.35 -6.88 5.40
C ALA A 170 -4.15 -6.28 6.80
N MET A 171 -4.71 -6.95 7.80
CA MET A 171 -4.62 -6.56 9.22
C MET A 171 -3.23 -6.90 9.79
N HIS A 172 -2.70 -6.05 10.68
CA HIS A 172 -1.38 -6.20 11.32
C HIS A 172 -0.18 -6.27 10.35
N VAL A 173 -0.35 -5.84 9.10
CA VAL A 173 0.69 -5.96 8.07
C VAL A 173 1.80 -4.93 8.30
N GLN A 174 3.04 -5.37 8.10
CA GLN A 174 4.23 -4.52 8.28
C GLN A 174 4.67 -3.92 6.94
N PHE A 175 4.49 -2.61 6.75
CA PHE A 175 4.93 -1.81 5.61
C PHE A 175 6.00 -0.77 5.98
N TYR A 176 6.70 -0.92 7.11
CA TYR A 176 7.68 0.08 7.55
C TYR A 176 8.79 0.27 6.50
N ASN A 177 9.11 1.53 6.19
CA ASN A 177 10.04 1.94 5.13
C ASN A 177 9.72 1.37 3.73
N ALA A 178 8.48 0.94 3.46
CA ALA A 178 8.08 0.49 2.12
C ALA A 178 8.01 1.65 1.13
N ALA A 179 8.38 1.41 -0.12
CA ALA A 179 8.21 2.37 -1.22
C ALA A 179 7.06 1.92 -2.12
N MET A 180 5.93 2.61 -2.07
CA MET A 180 4.65 2.28 -2.69
C MET A 180 4.02 3.48 -3.41
N ASN A 181 4.84 4.37 -3.97
CA ASN A 181 4.35 5.52 -4.72
C ASN A 181 3.43 5.07 -5.86
N ARG A 182 2.31 5.78 -6.05
CA ARG A 182 1.23 5.47 -7.01
C ARG A 182 0.58 4.09 -6.82
N ALA A 183 0.74 3.46 -5.67
CA ALA A 183 -0.01 2.25 -5.37
C ALA A 183 -1.52 2.53 -5.33
N ASN A 184 -2.31 1.49 -5.59
CA ASN A 184 -3.76 1.54 -5.59
C ASN A 184 -4.31 0.54 -4.57
N ILE A 185 -4.65 1.01 -3.38
CA ILE A 185 -5.18 0.19 -2.29
C ILE A 185 -6.67 0.53 -2.15
N LYS A 186 -7.56 -0.42 -2.43
CA LYS A 186 -9.01 -0.18 -2.46
C LYS A 186 -9.77 -1.23 -1.71
N ASN A 187 -10.84 -0.83 -1.03
CA ASN A 187 -11.75 -1.75 -0.33
C ASN A 187 -10.99 -2.73 0.60
N THR A 188 -9.90 -2.28 1.20
CA THR A 188 -8.94 -3.15 1.93
C THR A 188 -8.95 -2.81 3.41
N PHE A 189 -8.85 -3.84 4.24
CA PHE A 189 -8.72 -3.72 5.70
C PHE A 189 -7.24 -3.63 6.08
N LEU A 190 -6.87 -2.61 6.85
CA LEU A 190 -5.50 -2.29 7.28
C LEU A 190 -5.43 -2.02 8.79
N ASP A 191 -6.40 -2.52 9.55
CA ASP A 191 -6.46 -2.41 11.01
C ASP A 191 -5.11 -2.79 11.64
N TYR A 192 -4.59 -1.92 12.49
CA TYR A 192 -3.29 -2.08 13.19
C TYR A 192 -2.05 -2.27 12.29
N SER A 193 -2.15 -1.99 10.99
CA SER A 193 -1.01 -2.09 10.09
C SER A 193 0.01 -0.96 10.30
N ASN A 194 1.27 -1.23 9.92
CA ASN A 194 2.39 -0.34 10.23
C ASN A 194 3.08 0.18 8.96
N PHE A 195 2.84 1.44 8.64
CA PHE A 195 3.40 2.19 7.53
C PHE A 195 4.45 3.24 7.99
N TYR A 196 5.08 3.04 9.15
CA TYR A 196 6.11 3.93 9.68
C TYR A 196 7.17 4.25 8.61
N MET A 197 7.34 5.54 8.31
CA MET A 197 8.27 6.05 7.30
C MET A 197 8.09 5.46 5.88
N ALA A 198 6.88 5.01 5.52
CA ALA A 198 6.59 4.54 4.16
C ALA A 198 6.52 5.71 3.16
N TYR A 199 6.97 5.46 1.93
CA TYR A 199 6.85 6.38 0.80
C TYR A 199 5.64 6.00 -0.04
N MET A 200 4.58 6.79 0.02
CA MET A 200 3.27 6.49 -0.57
C MET A 200 2.72 7.72 -1.33
N ALA A 201 3.60 8.51 -1.95
CA ALA A 201 3.16 9.66 -2.72
C ALA A 201 2.26 9.20 -3.88
N GLU A 202 1.20 9.97 -4.16
CA GLU A 202 0.20 9.69 -5.20
C GLU A 202 -0.57 8.37 -4.99
N VAL A 203 -0.65 7.82 -3.77
CA VAL A 203 -1.43 6.61 -3.51
C VAL A 203 -2.92 6.87 -3.64
N ASN A 204 -3.67 5.86 -4.06
CA ASN A 204 -5.14 5.84 -3.98
C ASN A 204 -5.57 4.91 -2.85
N LEU A 205 -6.22 5.45 -1.82
CA LEU A 205 -6.77 4.70 -0.67
C LEU A 205 -8.30 4.82 -0.65
N TYR A 206 -9.00 4.32 -1.68
CA TYR A 206 -10.45 4.41 -1.76
C TYR A 206 -11.14 3.33 -0.91
N LYS A 207 -12.05 3.74 0.00
CA LYS A 207 -12.78 2.82 0.88
C LYS A 207 -11.89 1.89 1.70
N VAL A 208 -10.79 2.42 2.21
CA VAL A 208 -9.88 1.69 3.11
C VAL A 208 -10.39 1.80 4.54
N ILE A 209 -10.38 0.70 5.28
CA ILE A 209 -10.68 0.67 6.71
C ILE A 209 -9.35 0.41 7.43
N ALA A 210 -8.87 1.38 8.19
CA ALA A 210 -7.53 1.34 8.78
C ALA A 210 -7.49 1.96 10.20
N PRO A 211 -8.39 1.56 11.13
CA PRO A 211 -8.30 2.03 12.49
C PRO A 211 -6.98 1.54 13.14
N TYR A 212 -6.44 2.35 14.04
CA TYR A 212 -5.16 2.10 14.73
C TYR A 212 -3.93 1.96 13.80
N VAL A 213 -4.04 2.33 12.52
CA VAL A 213 -2.90 2.27 11.59
C VAL A 213 -1.80 3.24 12.03
N ASN A 214 -0.55 2.80 11.94
CA ASN A 214 0.61 3.65 12.19
C ASN A 214 1.16 4.19 10.87
N LEU A 215 0.95 5.47 10.59
CA LEU A 215 1.47 6.19 9.44
C LEU A 215 2.60 7.16 9.83
N PHE A 216 3.13 7.10 11.06
CA PHE A 216 4.07 8.09 11.56
C PHE A 216 5.25 8.34 10.58
N LYS A 217 5.44 9.61 10.19
CA LYS A 217 6.42 10.07 9.19
C LYS A 217 6.27 9.50 7.76
N ALA A 218 5.13 8.91 7.41
CA ALA A 218 4.88 8.49 6.03
C ALA A 218 4.72 9.70 5.09
N ASP A 219 5.01 9.49 3.81
CA ASP A 219 4.72 10.45 2.74
C ASP A 219 3.49 10.02 1.96
N LEU A 220 2.41 10.77 2.08
CA LEU A 220 1.13 10.60 1.40
C LEU A 220 0.83 11.82 0.51
N SER A 221 1.85 12.60 0.11
CA SER A 221 1.63 13.78 -0.73
C SER A 221 0.96 13.42 -2.06
N PHE A 222 0.11 14.32 -2.58
CA PHE A 222 -0.65 14.14 -3.82
C PHE A 222 -1.62 12.94 -3.84
N SER A 223 -1.89 12.31 -2.70
CA SER A 223 -2.71 11.10 -2.63
C SER A 223 -4.20 11.39 -2.71
N LYS A 224 -4.97 10.37 -3.09
CA LYS A 224 -6.44 10.39 -3.08
C LYS A 224 -6.96 9.51 -1.97
N LEU A 225 -7.59 10.14 -0.98
CA LEU A 225 -8.11 9.53 0.22
C LEU A 225 -9.62 9.81 0.25
N ASP A 226 -10.44 8.80 -0.02
CA ASP A 226 -11.90 8.97 -0.04
C ASP A 226 -12.57 7.79 0.66
N LEU A 227 -13.51 8.09 1.56
CA LEU A 227 -14.24 7.12 2.39
C LEU A 227 -13.32 6.25 3.26
N ILE A 228 -12.29 6.85 3.87
CA ILE A 228 -11.33 6.13 4.73
C ILE A 228 -11.75 6.21 6.19
N ASN A 229 -11.60 5.09 6.90
CA ASN A 229 -11.60 5.09 8.36
C ASN A 229 -10.17 5.05 8.92
N PHE A 230 -9.73 6.14 9.55
CA PHE A 230 -8.46 6.30 10.28
C PHE A 230 -8.69 6.58 11.78
N GLU A 231 -9.78 6.07 12.35
CA GLU A 231 -10.04 6.17 13.79
C GLU A 231 -8.85 5.62 14.60
N HIS A 232 -8.43 6.35 15.63
CA HIS A 232 -7.25 6.04 16.47
C HIS A 232 -5.90 5.91 15.74
N ALA A 233 -5.81 6.30 14.47
CA ALA A 233 -4.57 6.19 13.70
C ALA A 233 -3.48 7.17 14.18
N ASP A 234 -2.21 6.84 13.93
CA ASP A 234 -1.10 7.77 14.13
C ASP A 234 -0.62 8.31 12.78
N LEU A 235 -1.06 9.51 12.43
CA LEU A 235 -0.63 10.29 11.27
C LEU A 235 0.39 11.38 11.66
N SER A 236 1.00 11.31 12.84
CA SER A 236 1.92 12.38 13.28
C SER A 236 3.11 12.49 12.33
N ARG A 237 3.43 13.73 11.96
CA ARG A 237 4.50 14.08 11.00
C ARG A 237 4.32 13.49 9.60
N VAL A 238 3.11 13.11 9.23
CA VAL A 238 2.81 12.68 7.86
C VAL A 238 2.86 13.88 6.92
N ASN A 239 3.39 13.66 5.72
CA ASN A 239 3.26 14.60 4.61
C ASN A 239 2.00 14.29 3.80
N LEU A 240 0.96 15.12 3.93
CA LEU A 240 -0.26 15.05 3.12
C LEU A 240 -0.36 16.23 2.14
N ASN A 241 0.74 16.95 1.86
CA ASN A 241 0.70 18.11 0.99
C ASN A 241 0.05 17.78 -0.36
N LYS A 242 -0.90 18.62 -0.79
CA LYS A 242 -1.67 18.46 -2.03
C LYS A 242 -2.50 17.17 -2.14
N ALA A 243 -2.71 16.44 -1.05
CA ALA A 243 -3.65 15.33 -1.05
C ALA A 243 -5.12 15.81 -1.10
N ILE A 244 -5.98 14.91 -1.57
CA ILE A 244 -7.44 15.06 -1.58
C ILE A 244 -7.98 14.11 -0.53
N LEU A 245 -8.70 14.65 0.46
CA LEU A 245 -9.27 13.97 1.60
C LEU A 245 -10.78 14.23 1.64
N GLN A 246 -11.59 13.23 1.36
CA GLN A 246 -13.05 13.36 1.36
C GLN A 246 -13.70 12.26 2.21
N ASN A 247 -14.69 12.63 3.01
CA ASN A 247 -15.46 11.66 3.81
C ASN A 247 -14.57 10.77 4.69
N ILE A 248 -13.61 11.37 5.41
CA ILE A 248 -12.64 10.63 6.22
C ILE A 248 -13.03 10.71 7.70
N ASN A 249 -12.94 9.57 8.38
CA ASN A 249 -13.01 9.49 9.83
C ASN A 249 -11.61 9.49 10.45
N LEU A 250 -11.32 10.46 11.32
CA LEU A 250 -10.08 10.68 12.06
C LEU A 250 -10.35 10.83 13.57
N ILE A 251 -11.48 10.30 14.07
CA ILE A 251 -11.81 10.34 15.50
C ILE A 251 -10.65 9.73 16.32
N ASP A 252 -10.30 10.38 17.44
CA ASP A 252 -9.26 9.94 18.39
C ASP A 252 -7.87 9.71 17.76
N SER A 253 -7.62 10.26 16.57
CA SER A 253 -6.35 10.06 15.86
C SER A 253 -5.28 11.09 16.27
N LYS A 254 -4.01 10.78 15.95
CA LYS A 254 -2.87 11.67 16.19
C LYS A 254 -2.40 12.27 14.86
N LEU A 255 -2.42 13.59 14.76
CA LEU A 255 -1.95 14.38 13.61
C LEU A 255 -0.89 15.41 14.01
N PHE A 256 -0.16 15.20 15.11
CA PHE A 256 0.86 16.12 15.59
C PHE A 256 1.92 16.43 14.51
N CYS A 257 2.16 17.72 14.22
CA CYS A 257 3.09 18.17 13.18
C CYS A 257 2.81 17.62 11.76
N THR A 258 1.57 17.30 11.43
CA THR A 258 1.19 16.84 10.07
C THR A 258 1.18 18.00 9.07
N TRP A 259 1.59 17.73 7.83
CA TRP A 259 1.58 18.73 6.76
C TRP A 259 0.38 18.53 5.83
N LEU A 260 -0.59 19.43 5.91
CA LEU A 260 -1.80 19.49 5.10
C LEU A 260 -1.78 20.75 4.21
N THR A 261 -0.61 21.15 3.69
CA THR A 261 -0.49 22.36 2.86
C THR A 261 -1.11 22.11 1.48
N ASN A 262 -1.90 23.05 0.97
CA ASN A 262 -2.58 22.98 -0.35
C ASN A 262 -3.49 21.76 -0.49
N THR A 263 -4.12 21.30 0.58
CA THR A 263 -4.95 20.10 0.58
C THR A 263 -6.43 20.41 0.37
N PHE A 264 -7.17 19.43 -0.13
CA PHE A 264 -8.63 19.51 -0.19
C PHE A 264 -9.20 18.58 0.86
N LEU A 265 -9.68 19.12 1.98
CA LEU A 265 -10.44 18.40 3.00
C LEU A 265 -11.91 18.78 2.88
N GLU A 266 -12.77 17.77 2.72
CA GLU A 266 -14.21 17.95 2.72
C GLU A 266 -14.89 16.80 3.48
N MET A 267 -15.83 17.15 4.37
CA MET A 267 -16.54 16.17 5.20
C MET A 267 -15.60 15.27 6.01
N VAL A 268 -14.58 15.86 6.63
CA VAL A 268 -13.61 15.15 7.49
C VAL A 268 -14.01 15.30 8.95
N ILE A 269 -14.03 14.19 9.69
CA ILE A 269 -14.38 14.17 11.12
C ILE A 269 -13.09 13.93 11.92
N CYS A 270 -12.69 14.89 12.74
CA CYS A 270 -11.47 14.89 13.54
C CYS A 270 -11.78 15.02 15.04
N THR A 271 -12.94 14.54 15.50
CA THR A 271 -13.37 14.66 16.90
C THR A 271 -12.36 14.00 17.85
N ASP A 272 -12.03 14.67 18.96
CA ASP A 272 -11.07 14.19 19.98
C ASP A 272 -9.63 13.93 19.46
N SER A 273 -9.29 14.40 18.26
CA SER A 273 -7.97 14.18 17.66
C SER A 273 -6.90 15.16 18.17
N ASN A 274 -5.64 14.70 18.22
CA ASN A 274 -4.50 15.57 18.53
C ASN A 274 -3.87 16.13 17.26
N MET A 275 -4.15 17.39 16.94
CA MET A 275 -3.68 18.10 15.75
C MET A 275 -2.69 19.22 16.06
N ALA A 276 -1.98 19.17 17.20
CA ALA A 276 -1.08 20.26 17.57
C ALA A 276 0.06 20.45 16.55
N ASN A 277 0.36 21.71 16.22
CA ASN A 277 1.34 22.13 15.19
C ASN A 277 1.06 21.59 13.77
N VAL A 278 -0.18 21.23 13.45
CA VAL A 278 -0.58 20.89 12.07
C VAL A 278 -0.51 22.11 11.15
N ASN A 279 -0.16 21.90 9.89
CA ASN A 279 -0.08 22.96 8.89
C ASN A 279 -1.16 22.79 7.82
N PHE A 280 -2.20 23.63 7.84
CA PHE A 280 -3.31 23.68 6.89
C PHE A 280 -3.16 24.78 5.84
N ASN A 281 -1.98 25.39 5.67
CA ASN A 281 -1.86 26.55 4.79
C ASN A 281 -2.34 26.25 3.36
N ASN A 282 -3.16 27.14 2.79
CA ASN A 282 -3.79 26.98 1.47
C ASN A 282 -4.75 25.78 1.37
N ALA A 283 -5.19 25.19 2.49
CA ALA A 283 -6.13 24.07 2.47
C ALA A 283 -7.59 24.54 2.30
N ASN A 284 -8.42 23.64 1.81
CA ASN A 284 -9.87 23.72 1.97
C ASN A 284 -10.29 22.82 3.13
N LEU A 285 -11.02 23.37 4.10
CA LEU A 285 -11.56 22.63 5.26
C LEU A 285 -13.11 22.62 5.28
N SER A 286 -13.75 22.86 4.13
CA SER A 286 -15.20 22.98 4.07
C SER A 286 -15.91 21.74 4.64
N ASN A 287 -16.91 21.94 5.49
CA ASN A 287 -17.70 20.87 6.13
C ASN A 287 -16.89 19.92 7.02
N CYS A 288 -15.73 20.34 7.56
CA CYS A 288 -14.94 19.53 8.49
C CYS A 288 -15.39 19.73 9.95
N HIS A 289 -15.30 18.69 10.77
CA HIS A 289 -15.67 18.70 12.18
C HIS A 289 -14.42 18.48 13.06
N PHE A 290 -14.02 19.48 13.83
CA PHE A 290 -12.85 19.49 14.71
C PHE A 290 -13.22 19.51 16.19
N ASN A 291 -14.44 19.08 16.54
CA ASN A 291 -14.98 19.18 17.89
C ASN A 291 -14.06 18.48 18.90
N CYS A 292 -13.82 19.07 20.06
CA CYS A 292 -12.94 18.53 21.11
C CYS A 292 -11.48 18.26 20.69
N SER A 293 -11.06 18.67 19.49
CA SER A 293 -9.72 18.41 18.98
C SER A 293 -8.67 19.39 19.55
N ILE A 294 -7.41 18.98 19.53
CA ILE A 294 -6.28 19.82 19.95
C ILE A 294 -5.63 20.46 18.72
N LEU A 295 -5.87 21.74 18.48
CA LEU A 295 -5.31 22.55 17.38
C LEU A 295 -4.25 23.55 17.85
N THR A 296 -3.66 23.34 19.03
CA THR A 296 -2.63 24.22 19.59
C THR A 296 -1.50 24.44 18.59
N LYS A 297 -1.19 25.70 18.28
CA LYS A 297 -0.16 26.13 17.32
C LYS A 297 -0.36 25.64 15.89
N ALA A 298 -1.59 25.32 15.48
CA ALA A 298 -1.89 25.03 14.08
C ALA A 298 -1.69 26.27 13.20
N CYS A 299 -1.28 26.07 11.95
CA CYS A 299 -1.16 27.13 10.95
C CYS A 299 -2.29 27.01 9.92
N MET A 300 -3.03 28.09 9.69
CA MET A 300 -4.17 28.19 8.76
C MET A 300 -4.06 29.46 7.91
N PHE A 301 -2.93 29.66 7.24
CA PHE A 301 -2.76 30.80 6.32
C PHE A 301 -3.47 30.50 4.99
N ASN A 302 -4.29 31.42 4.48
CA ASN A 302 -5.06 31.25 3.25
C ASN A 302 -5.91 29.95 3.25
N THR A 303 -6.57 29.64 4.37
CA THR A 303 -7.37 28.42 4.51
C THR A 303 -8.85 28.73 4.28
N ARG A 304 -9.54 27.91 3.48
CA ARG A 304 -11.00 28.04 3.29
C ARG A 304 -11.73 27.35 4.43
N LEU A 305 -12.50 28.13 5.19
CA LEU A 305 -13.36 27.67 6.28
C LEU A 305 -14.81 27.93 5.90
N TYR A 306 -15.56 26.87 5.57
CA TYR A 306 -17.00 26.96 5.30
C TYR A 306 -17.71 25.82 6.03
N ARG A 307 -18.64 26.14 6.93
CA ARG A 307 -19.35 25.15 7.78
C ARG A 307 -18.38 24.23 8.54
N VAL A 308 -17.36 24.82 9.15
CA VAL A 308 -16.38 24.08 9.95
C VAL A 308 -16.80 24.16 11.41
N ASN A 309 -16.85 23.02 12.09
CA ASN A 309 -17.16 22.97 13.52
C ASN A 309 -15.87 22.90 14.35
N PHE A 310 -15.73 23.78 15.34
CA PHE A 310 -14.60 23.85 16.27
C PHE A 310 -15.04 23.74 17.75
N ASP A 311 -16.25 23.25 18.03
CA ASP A 311 -16.82 23.19 19.37
C ASP A 311 -15.87 22.48 20.34
N GLU A 312 -15.56 23.12 21.47
CA GLU A 312 -14.65 22.60 22.50
C GLU A 312 -13.20 22.32 22.03
N ALA A 313 -12.81 22.80 20.84
CA ALA A 313 -11.45 22.62 20.33
C ALA A 313 -10.43 23.53 21.06
N SER A 314 -9.25 22.98 21.35
CA SER A 314 -8.12 23.72 21.93
C SER A 314 -7.33 24.43 20.83
N VAL A 315 -7.51 25.75 20.70
CA VAL A 315 -6.95 26.56 19.58
C VAL A 315 -5.80 27.49 19.99
N GLN A 316 -5.15 27.27 21.13
CA GLN A 316 -4.12 28.17 21.66
C GLN A 316 -2.94 28.35 20.69
N GLY A 317 -2.57 29.59 20.37
CA GLY A 317 -1.46 29.91 19.47
C GLY A 317 -1.71 29.54 18.00
N MET A 318 -2.95 29.22 17.61
CA MET A 318 -3.31 28.97 16.21
C MET A 318 -3.18 30.26 15.38
N GLY A 319 -2.47 30.18 14.25
CA GLY A 319 -2.33 31.30 13.33
C GLY A 319 -3.32 31.20 12.18
N ILE A 320 -4.24 32.17 12.04
CA ILE A 320 -5.25 32.19 10.97
C ILE A 320 -5.02 33.43 10.09
N SER A 321 -4.98 33.27 8.76
CA SER A 321 -5.18 34.38 7.82
C SER A 321 -6.23 34.04 6.78
N ILE A 322 -7.33 34.81 6.78
CA ILE A 322 -8.51 34.56 5.94
C ILE A 322 -8.36 35.34 4.62
N LEU A 323 -8.50 34.69 3.46
CA LEU A 323 -8.66 35.40 2.18
C LEU A 323 -10.12 35.82 2.00
N ARG A 324 -10.34 37.11 1.64
CA ARG A 324 -11.61 37.64 1.15
C ARG A 324 -11.92 37.06 -0.23
N GLY A 325 -13.15 36.61 -0.43
CA GLY A 325 -13.71 36.38 -1.76
C GLY A 325 -14.85 35.37 -1.77
N GLU A 326 -16.07 35.92 -1.76
CA GLU A 326 -17.36 35.27 -2.06
C GLU A 326 -18.00 34.46 -0.91
N GLU A 327 -18.57 35.25 0.00
CA GLU A 327 -19.81 35.02 0.78
C GLU A 327 -20.18 33.59 1.19
N ASN A 328 -19.89 33.27 2.47
CA ASN A 328 -20.83 32.73 3.46
C ASN A 328 -20.10 32.44 4.78
N ILE A 329 -20.32 33.25 5.81
CA ILE A 329 -19.79 33.05 7.17
C ILE A 329 -20.95 32.64 8.07
N PRO A 330 -20.88 31.49 8.76
CA PRO A 330 -21.06 31.57 10.22
C PRO A 330 -19.89 30.92 10.95
N ILE A 331 -19.28 31.72 11.82
CA ILE A 331 -18.26 31.38 12.80
C ILE A 331 -18.97 31.26 14.15
N ASP A 332 -18.81 30.13 14.84
CA ASP A 332 -19.12 29.97 16.26
C ASP A 332 -18.35 28.73 16.79
N SER A 333 -18.57 28.16 17.98
CA SER A 333 -19.65 28.37 18.95
C SER A 333 -19.32 29.44 19.97
N ASP A 334 -19.48 30.71 19.65
CA ASP A 334 -18.81 31.83 20.34
C ASP A 334 -17.27 31.72 20.27
N THR A 335 -16.75 30.79 19.49
CA THR A 335 -15.49 30.10 19.81
C THR A 335 -14.26 30.82 19.28
N LEU A 336 -14.45 31.53 18.17
CA LEU A 336 -13.49 32.51 17.69
C LEU A 336 -13.47 33.78 18.58
N VAL A 337 -14.41 33.97 19.50
CA VAL A 337 -14.48 35.17 20.38
C VAL A 337 -13.29 35.21 21.36
N THR A 338 -12.65 34.07 21.66
CA THR A 338 -11.37 34.07 22.39
C THR A 338 -10.16 34.10 21.47
N LEU A 339 -10.32 33.78 20.18
CA LEU A 339 -9.33 34.08 19.14
C LEU A 339 -9.02 35.58 19.04
N GLN A 340 -9.68 36.44 19.84
CA GLN A 340 -9.31 37.83 20.00
C GLN A 340 -8.87 38.26 21.41
N LYS A 341 -9.51 37.83 22.51
CA LYS A 341 -9.08 38.26 23.87
C LYS A 341 -7.61 37.98 24.21
N PHE A 342 -7.02 36.97 23.59
CA PHE A 342 -5.63 36.58 23.85
C PHE A 342 -4.60 37.30 22.97
N PHE A 343 -4.99 37.84 21.82
CA PHE A 343 -4.13 38.82 21.13
C PHE A 343 -4.13 40.17 21.88
N GLU A 344 -5.15 40.44 22.70
CA GLU A 344 -5.30 41.65 23.52
C GLU A 344 -4.44 41.67 24.82
N GLU A 345 -4.02 40.53 25.38
CA GLU A 345 -3.15 40.51 26.58
C GLU A 345 -1.64 40.50 26.24
N ASP A 346 -1.19 39.79 25.20
CA ASP A 346 0.25 39.58 24.92
C ASP A 346 0.94 40.76 24.20
N CYS A 347 0.20 41.69 23.57
CA CYS A 347 0.77 42.99 23.18
C CYS A 347 1.05 43.90 24.40
N THR A 348 0.48 43.59 25.57
CA THR A 348 0.54 44.48 26.74
C THR A 348 1.63 44.13 27.76
N SER A 349 2.33 42.99 27.65
CA SER A 349 3.25 42.48 28.71
C SER A 349 4.74 42.31 28.37
N HIS A 350 5.28 42.95 27.32
CA HIS A 350 6.72 43.03 27.00
C HIS A 350 7.33 41.69 26.51
N THR A 351 8.19 41.64 25.49
CA THR A 351 9.56 42.18 25.50
C THR A 351 10.06 42.53 24.10
N GLY A 352 10.64 43.72 23.95
CA GLY A 352 11.05 44.27 22.66
C GLY A 352 11.94 43.37 21.81
N MET A 353 11.60 43.28 20.52
CA MET A 353 12.44 43.66 19.37
C MET A 353 11.87 43.08 18.05
N SER A 354 11.50 44.01 17.16
CA SER A 354 11.39 43.94 15.69
C SER A 354 10.74 42.72 15.00
N GLN A 355 9.43 42.77 14.88
CA GLN A 355 8.75 42.73 13.57
C GLN A 355 7.83 43.94 13.58
N THR A 356 7.62 44.70 12.50
CA THR A 356 6.62 45.79 12.59
C THR A 356 5.23 45.17 12.59
N GLU A 357 4.80 44.80 13.80
CA GLU A 357 3.50 44.33 14.28
C GLU A 357 2.33 45.15 13.71
N ASP A 358 2.59 46.39 13.29
CA ASP A 358 1.64 47.30 12.66
C ASP A 358 0.96 46.73 11.40
N ASN A 359 1.63 45.87 10.62
CA ASN A 359 1.03 45.31 9.40
C ASN A 359 0.09 44.13 9.67
N ILE A 360 0.34 43.34 10.71
CA ILE A 360 -0.54 42.23 11.09
C ILE A 360 -1.75 42.77 11.87
N ASN A 361 -1.52 43.78 12.73
CA ASN A 361 -2.58 44.49 13.45
C ASN A 361 -3.49 45.29 12.51
N ALA A 362 -2.94 45.96 11.49
CA ALA A 362 -3.76 46.70 10.52
C ALA A 362 -4.63 45.76 9.65
N VAL A 363 -4.12 44.56 9.32
CA VAL A 363 -4.87 43.56 8.55
C VAL A 363 -5.96 42.92 9.41
N ALA A 364 -5.66 42.58 10.66
CA ALA A 364 -6.65 42.06 11.61
C ALA A 364 -7.75 43.09 11.91
N MET A 365 -7.40 44.35 12.15
CA MET A 365 -8.37 45.44 12.39
C MET A 365 -9.27 45.69 11.18
N LYS A 366 -8.73 45.59 9.97
CA LYS A 366 -9.54 45.71 8.75
C LYS A 366 -10.49 44.52 8.58
N ILE A 367 -10.09 43.32 8.99
CA ILE A 367 -10.97 42.15 8.98
C ILE A 367 -12.11 42.32 10.00
N THR A 368 -11.81 42.78 11.22
CA THR A 368 -12.83 43.02 12.26
C THR A 368 -13.83 44.13 11.86
N ALA A 369 -13.34 45.22 11.26
CA ALA A 369 -14.20 46.34 10.84
C ALA A 369 -15.18 45.95 9.73
N ASP A 370 -14.76 45.12 8.78
CA ASP A 370 -15.62 44.65 7.69
C ASP A 370 -16.62 43.57 8.16
N ILE A 371 -16.28 42.78 9.20
CA ILE A 371 -17.23 41.84 9.84
C ILE A 371 -18.38 42.61 10.52
N MET A 372 -18.08 43.76 11.14
CA MET A 372 -19.07 44.55 11.86
C MET A 372 -20.01 45.39 10.97
N GLN A 373 -19.69 45.60 9.70
CA GLN A 373 -20.58 46.33 8.77
C GLN A 373 -21.73 45.48 8.20
N HIS A 374 -21.69 44.16 8.39
CA HIS A 374 -22.63 43.21 7.78
C HIS A 374 -23.38 42.34 8.79
N ALA A 375 -23.30 42.67 10.08
CA ALA A 375 -24.14 42.07 11.12
C ALA A 375 -25.39 42.95 11.30
N ASP A 376 -26.56 42.45 10.90
CA ASP A 376 -27.89 43.07 11.13
C ASP A 376 -28.25 43.12 12.63
#